data_AF-A0ABD5DFZ6-F1
#
_entry.id   AF-A0ABD5DFZ6-F1
#
_cell.length_a   1.000
_cell.length_b   1.000
_cell.length_c   1.000
_cell.angle_alpha   90.00
_cell.angle_beta   90.00
_cell.angle_gamma   90.00
#
_symmetry.space_group_name_H-M   'P 1'
#
loop_
_entity.id
_entity.type
_entity.pdbx_description
1 polymer ?
#
loop_
_entity_poly.entity_id
_entity_poly.type
_entity_poly.pdbx_seq_one_letter_code
_entity_poly.pdbx_strand_id
1 'polypeptide(L)'
;IMADIFEENYRCYDYRRLHAMLRGNNRVISEKVVRRLMAEEQLVVKRTRRRRYNSYCGEIGPAPENLLARDFSSCRPNEKW
;
A
#
# COMPACT_ATOMS: atom_id res chain seq x y z
N ILE A 1 14.18 6.17 -23.64
CA ILE A 1 13.68 4.84 -24.09
C ILE A 1 13.01 4.04 -22.98
N MET A 2 13.73 3.59 -21.93
CA MET A 2 13.06 2.83 -20.84
C MET A 2 12.08 3.67 -20.03
N ALA A 3 12.43 4.93 -19.75
CA ALA A 3 11.53 5.89 -19.12
C ALA A 3 10.27 6.12 -19.98
N ASP A 4 10.42 6.24 -21.30
CA ASP A 4 9.30 6.44 -22.23
C ASP A 4 8.36 5.23 -22.21
N ILE A 5 8.90 4.01 -22.36
CA ILE A 5 8.10 2.77 -22.27
C ILE A 5 7.42 2.67 -20.89
N PHE A 6 8.13 3.06 -19.82
CA PHE A 6 7.57 3.04 -18.48
C PHE A 6 6.41 4.02 -18.32
N GLU A 7 6.52 5.23 -18.87
CA GLU A 7 5.49 6.27 -18.83
C GLU A 7 4.28 5.92 -19.72
N GLU A 8 4.53 5.44 -20.95
CA GLU A 8 3.51 4.95 -21.89
C GLU A 8 2.67 3.82 -21.27
N ASN A 9 3.28 2.99 -20.43
CA ASN A 9 2.62 1.88 -19.73
C ASN A 9 2.15 2.28 -18.32
N TYR A 10 1.81 3.55 -18.12
CA TYR A 10 1.21 4.10 -16.89
C TYR A 10 2.01 3.82 -15.61
N ARG A 11 3.34 3.67 -15.72
CA ARG A 11 4.25 3.34 -14.61
C ARG A 11 3.88 2.02 -13.92
N CYS A 12 3.19 1.12 -14.63
CA CYS A 12 2.71 -0.18 -14.12
C CYS A 12 3.66 -1.34 -14.45
N TYR A 13 4.63 -1.13 -15.34
CA TYR A 13 5.54 -2.17 -15.77
C TYR A 13 6.77 -2.22 -14.88
N ASP A 14 6.95 -3.36 -14.21
CA ASP A 14 8.18 -3.67 -13.51
C ASP A 14 9.27 -4.14 -14.49
N TYR A 15 10.48 -4.37 -13.97
CA TYR A 15 11.62 -4.81 -14.76
C TYR A 15 11.35 -6.12 -15.53
N ARG A 16 10.42 -6.98 -15.05
CA ARG A 16 10.06 -8.24 -15.72
C ARG A 16 9.24 -7.96 -16.98
N ARG A 17 8.21 -7.11 -16.85
CA ARG A 17 7.37 -6.68 -17.98
C ARG A 17 8.16 -5.85 -18.99
N LEU A 18 8.98 -4.91 -18.51
CA LEU A 18 9.88 -4.11 -19.35
C LEU A 18 10.87 -5.00 -20.12
N HIS A 19 11.52 -5.96 -19.46
CA HIS A 19 12.42 -6.91 -20.13
C HIS A 19 11.70 -7.74 -21.20
N ALA A 20 10.49 -8.23 -20.94
CA ALA A 20 9.70 -8.97 -21.92
C ALA A 20 9.33 -8.11 -23.14
N MET A 21 8.92 -6.86 -22.92
CA MET A 21 8.59 -5.92 -23.99
C MET A 21 9.82 -5.55 -24.83
N LEU A 22 10.97 -5.32 -24.19
CA LEU A 22 12.24 -5.07 -24.88
C LEU A 22 12.64 -6.27 -25.76
N ARG A 23 12.51 -7.50 -25.24
CA ARG A 23 12.77 -8.72 -26.01
C ARG A 23 11.83 -8.86 -27.21
N GLY A 24 10.55 -8.53 -27.05
CA GLY A 24 9.57 -8.53 -28.15
C GLY A 24 9.86 -7.49 -29.24
N ASN A 25 10.51 -6.37 -28.88
CA ASN A 25 10.97 -5.34 -29.81
C ASN A 25 12.38 -5.61 -30.37
N ASN A 26 12.82 -6.88 -30.39
CA ASN A 26 14.15 -7.32 -30.82
C ASN A 26 15.34 -6.67 -30.08
N ARG A 27 15.11 -6.11 -28.88
CA ARG A 27 16.17 -5.55 -28.03
C ARG A 27 16.51 -6.53 -26.93
N VAL A 28 17.58 -7.30 -27.14
CA VAL A 28 18.04 -8.29 -26.17
C VAL A 28 18.94 -7.62 -25.14
N ILE A 29 18.34 -7.20 -24.02
CA ILE A 29 19.05 -6.70 -22.84
C ILE A 29 18.84 -7.73 -21.73
N SER A 30 19.88 -8.01 -20.94
CA SER A 30 19.73 -8.88 -19.77
C SER A 30 18.74 -8.27 -18.76
N GLU A 31 17.86 -9.09 -18.20
CA GLU A 31 16.95 -8.69 -17.13
C GLU A 31 17.67 -7.95 -15.99
N LYS A 32 18.88 -8.40 -15.63
CA LYS A 32 19.69 -7.76 -14.57
C LYS A 32 20.06 -6.32 -14.90
N VAL A 33 20.35 -6.06 -16.17
CA VAL A 33 20.69 -4.72 -16.68
C VAL A 33 19.44 -3.84 -16.68
N VAL A 34 18.28 -4.37 -17.09
CA VAL A 34 17.00 -3.66 -16.99
C VAL A 34 16.70 -3.27 -15.54
N ARG A 35 16.83 -4.21 -14.60
CA ARG A 35 16.59 -3.95 -13.18
C ARG A 35 17.54 -2.87 -12.63
N ARG A 36 18.83 -2.94 -12.97
CA ARG A 36 19.83 -1.95 -12.54
C ARG A 36 19.49 -0.56 -13.07
N LEU A 37 19.22 -0.45 -14.37
CA LEU A 37 18.89 0.82 -15.01
C LEU A 37 17.59 1.42 -14.47
N MET A 38 16.56 0.60 -14.17
CA MET A 38 15.36 1.08 -13.49
C MET A 38 15.65 1.65 -12.09
N ALA A 39 16.61 1.08 -11.36
CA ALA A 39 17.01 1.57 -10.04
C ALA A 39 17.81 2.87 -10.14
N GLU A 40 18.75 2.96 -11.09
CA GLU A 40 19.54 4.17 -11.36
C GLU A 40 18.63 5.34 -11.77
N GLU A 41 17.64 5.09 -12.63
CA GLU A 41 16.69 6.08 -13.15
C GLU A 41 15.47 6.31 -12.24
N GLN A 42 15.42 5.71 -11.04
CA GLN A 42 14.32 5.84 -10.08
C GLN A 42 12.92 5.50 -10.65
N LEU A 43 12.86 4.51 -11.56
CA LEU A 43 11.62 4.05 -12.18
C LEU A 43 10.85 3.13 -11.23
N VAL A 44 10.12 3.73 -10.28
CA VAL A 44 9.38 3.01 -9.24
C VAL A 44 7.95 2.72 -9.68
N VAL A 45 7.60 1.43 -9.77
CA VAL A 45 6.24 0.98 -10.08
C VAL A 45 5.30 1.37 -8.94
N LYS A 46 4.21 2.07 -9.27
CA LYS A 46 3.14 2.32 -8.31
C LYS A 46 2.42 1.01 -8.00
N ARG A 47 2.54 0.53 -6.76
CA ARG A 47 1.76 -0.61 -6.26
C ARG A 47 0.70 -0.13 -5.29
N THR A 48 -0.56 -0.42 -5.59
CA THR A 48 -1.64 -0.24 -4.62
C THR A 48 -1.41 -1.21 -3.46
N ARG A 49 -1.30 -0.68 -2.25
CA ARG A 49 -1.20 -1.50 -1.05
C ARG A 49 -2.49 -2.30 -0.92
N ARG A 50 -2.39 -3.64 -0.88
CA ARG A 50 -3.55 -4.49 -0.62
C ARG A 50 -4.11 -4.11 0.76
N ARG A 51 -5.36 -3.65 0.79
CA ARG A 51 -6.07 -3.42 2.06
C ARG A 51 -6.27 -4.77 2.74
N ARG A 52 -5.97 -4.83 4.04
CA ARG A 52 -6.39 -5.98 4.85
C ARG A 52 -7.91 -5.92 4.99
N TYR A 53 -8.55 -7.07 4.95
CA TYR A 53 -9.99 -7.15 5.19
C TYR A 53 -10.29 -6.66 6.61
N ASN A 54 -11.33 -5.83 6.74
CA ASN A 54 -11.87 -5.41 8.01
C ASN A 54 -13.40 -5.43 7.88
N SER A 55 -14.08 -6.27 8.68
CA SER A 55 -15.55 -6.33 8.74
C SER A 55 -16.14 -5.17 9.55
N TYR A 56 -15.33 -4.55 10.40
CA TYR A 56 -15.73 -3.39 11.19
C TYR A 56 -15.72 -2.14 10.30
N CYS A 57 -16.89 -1.59 10.03
CA CYS A 57 -17.07 -0.39 9.20
C CYS A 57 -16.75 0.94 9.93
N GLY A 58 -16.28 0.87 11.17
CA GLY A 58 -16.15 2.03 12.06
C GLY A 58 -17.43 2.26 12.88
N GLU A 59 -17.39 3.28 13.75
CA GLU A 59 -18.57 3.73 14.48
C GLU A 59 -19.46 4.55 13.54
N ILE A 60 -20.76 4.24 13.51
CA ILE A 60 -21.73 4.90 12.62
C ILE A 60 -22.05 6.33 13.12
N GLY A 61 -21.84 6.59 14.40
CA GLY A 61 -22.06 7.88 15.04
C GLY A 61 -21.11 8.09 16.20
N PRO A 62 -21.16 9.25 16.86
CA PRO A 62 -20.35 9.51 18.04
C PRO A 62 -20.68 8.48 19.14
N ALA A 63 -19.65 8.05 19.86
CA ALA A 63 -19.83 7.26 21.07
C ALA A 63 -20.78 7.99 22.04
N PRO A 64 -21.71 7.26 22.70
CA PRO A 64 -22.57 7.86 23.70
C PRO A 64 -21.75 8.47 24.85
N GLU A 65 -22.33 9.43 25.54
CA GLU A 65 -21.68 10.10 26.67
C GLU A 65 -21.21 9.08 27.71
N ASN A 66 -19.94 9.17 28.10
CA ASN A 66 -19.37 8.33 29.15
C ASN A 66 -19.78 8.89 30.51
N LEU A 67 -21.02 8.59 30.90
CA LEU A 67 -21.63 9.05 32.16
C LEU A 67 -20.81 8.70 33.40
N LEU A 68 -20.01 7.64 33.32
CA LEU A 68 -19.23 7.11 34.43
C LEU A 68 -17.80 7.66 34.46
N ALA A 69 -17.34 8.32 33.38
CA ALA A 69 -15.97 8.79 33.22
C ALA A 69 -14.87 7.73 33.52
N ARG A 70 -15.23 6.44 33.50
CA ARG A 70 -14.40 5.31 33.99
C ARG A 70 -14.03 5.38 35.47
N ASP A 71 -14.81 6.09 36.28
CA ASP A 71 -14.74 5.97 37.72
C ASP A 71 -15.48 4.70 38.15
N PHE A 72 -14.71 3.70 38.55
CA PHE A 72 -15.22 2.44 39.10
C PHE A 72 -14.98 2.37 40.61
N SER A 73 -14.74 3.52 41.26
CA SER A 73 -14.52 3.59 42.69
C SER A 73 -15.86 3.68 43.44
N SER A 74 -15.93 3.01 44.59
CA SER A 74 -17.08 3.08 45.50
C SER A 74 -16.58 3.40 46.89
N CYS A 75 -17.34 4.21 47.63
CA CYS A 75 -16.98 4.62 48.98
C CYS A 75 -17.12 3.47 49.99
N ARG A 76 -17.97 2.47 49.69
CA ARG A 76 -18.27 1.35 50.58
C ARG A 76 -18.40 0.03 49.82
N PRO A 77 -18.06 -1.10 50.47
CA PRO A 77 -18.29 -2.43 49.89
C PRO A 77 -19.79 -2.67 49.65
N ASN A 78 -20.11 -3.30 48.52
CA ASN A 78 -21.46 -3.57 48.02
C ASN A 78 -22.27 -2.34 47.57
N GLU A 79 -21.65 -1.19 47.39
CA GLU A 79 -22.25 -0.08 46.64
C GLU A 79 -21.94 -0.20 45.15
N LYS A 80 -22.89 0.23 44.33
CA LYS A 80 -22.68 0.38 42.90
C LYS A 80 -21.62 1.48 42.70
N TRP A 81 -20.58 1.20 41.92
CA TRP A 81 -19.69 2.22 41.38
C TRP A 81 -20.45 3.17 40.45
#